data_AF-A0AAN3M5P0-F1
#
_entry.id   AF-A0AAN3M5P0-F1
#
_cell.length_a   1.000
_cell.length_b   1.000
_cell.length_c   1.000
_cell.angle_alpha   90.00
_cell.angle_beta   90.00
_cell.angle_gamma   90.00
#
_symmetry.space_group_name_H-M   'P 1'
#
loop_
_entity.id
_entity.type
_entity.pdbx_description
1 polymer ?
#
loop_
_entity_poly.entity_id
_entity_poly.type
_entity_poly.pdbx_seq_one_letter_code
_entity_poly.pdbx_strand_id
1 'polypeptide(L)'
;MQDIQQETLNECTKSEQSALVVLWEIDLTEVGGERYFFCNEQNEKGEPVTWQGRQYQEYPIQGSGFEMNGKGSSARPTLKVSNLHGMVTGMAEDLQSLVGGTVVRRKVYARFLDAVNFVNGNSEADPEQ
;
A
#
# COMPACT_ATOMS: atom_id res chain seq x y z
N MET A 1 18.44 9.51 -1.23
CA MET A 1 18.18 8.13 -1.68
C MET A 1 17.67 7.43 -0.45
N GLN A 2 16.39 7.02 -0.39
CA GLN A 2 15.99 6.14 0.72
C GLN A 2 16.71 4.81 0.49
N ASP A 3 17.48 4.36 1.48
CA ASP A 3 18.10 3.04 1.45
C ASP A 3 16.99 1.99 1.38
N ILE A 4 16.96 1.25 0.27
CA ILE A 4 16.13 0.04 0.16
C ILE A 4 16.72 -0.96 1.15
N GLN A 5 15.87 -1.57 1.97
CA GLN A 5 16.33 -2.51 2.98
C GLN A 5 17.07 -3.70 2.35
N GLN A 6 18.15 -4.14 2.99
CA GLN A 6 19.03 -5.20 2.47
C GLN A 6 18.27 -6.51 2.23
N GLU A 7 17.25 -6.81 3.04
CA GLU A 7 16.45 -8.02 2.86
C GLU A 7 15.52 -7.95 1.65
N THR A 8 14.92 -6.79 1.38
CA THR A 8 14.20 -6.53 0.12
C THR A 8 15.13 -6.66 -1.10
N LEU A 9 16.38 -6.17 -1.00
CA LEU A 9 17.38 -6.33 -2.06
C LEU A 9 17.75 -7.81 -2.27
N ASN A 10 17.99 -8.54 -1.19
CA ASN A 10 18.33 -9.95 -1.23
C ASN A 10 17.18 -10.77 -1.84
N GLU A 11 15.94 -10.51 -1.46
CA GLU A 11 14.76 -11.18 -2.03
C GLU A 11 14.65 -10.93 -3.54
N CYS A 12 14.88 -9.69 -4.00
CA CYS A 12 14.85 -9.35 -5.43
C CYS A 12 15.93 -10.10 -6.27
N THR A 13 16.88 -10.78 -5.63
CA THR A 13 17.92 -11.58 -6.30
C THR A 13 17.72 -13.10 -6.18
N LYS A 14 16.70 -13.56 -5.43
CA LYS A 14 16.40 -15.00 -5.28
C LYS A 14 15.78 -15.57 -6.56
N SER A 15 16.04 -16.86 -6.77
CA SER A 15 15.52 -17.61 -7.92
C SER A 15 14.00 -17.83 -7.85
N GLU A 16 13.46 -17.94 -6.65
CA GLU A 16 12.01 -17.93 -6.39
C GLU A 16 11.72 -16.76 -5.45
N GLN A 17 10.91 -15.82 -5.93
CA GLN A 17 10.51 -14.64 -5.17
C GLN A 17 9.07 -14.83 -4.71
N SER A 18 8.81 -14.48 -3.46
CA SER A 18 7.43 -14.33 -3.01
C SER A 18 6.74 -13.19 -3.77
N ALA A 19 5.39 -13.19 -3.79
CA ALA A 19 4.62 -12.16 -4.47
C ALA A 19 4.92 -10.78 -3.87
N LEU A 20 5.07 -9.76 -4.71
CA LEU A 20 5.26 -8.38 -4.27
C LEU A 20 3.90 -7.71 -4.07
N VAL A 21 3.48 -7.57 -2.82
CA VAL A 21 2.20 -7.00 -2.43
C VAL A 21 2.31 -5.47 -2.35
N VAL A 22 1.32 -4.77 -2.91
CA VAL A 22 1.24 -3.31 -2.85
C VAL A 22 0.16 -2.90 -1.86
N LEU A 23 0.60 -2.22 -0.80
CA LEU A 23 -0.24 -1.68 0.26
C LEU A 23 -0.37 -0.17 0.09
N TRP A 24 -1.60 0.33 0.21
CA TRP A 24 -1.93 1.74 0.07
C TRP A 24 -2.48 2.29 1.37
N GLU A 25 -1.96 3.43 1.79
CA GLU A 25 -2.51 4.21 2.91
C GLU A 25 -2.92 5.58 2.38
N ILE A 26 -4.17 5.95 2.60
CA ILE A 26 -4.70 7.27 2.25
C ILE A 26 -5.09 7.94 3.55
N ASP A 27 -4.32 8.94 3.94
CA ASP A 27 -4.47 9.64 5.20
C ASP A 27 -5.11 11.01 4.98
N LEU A 28 -6.37 11.14 5.38
CA LEU A 28 -7.14 12.37 5.29
C LEU A 28 -7.38 13.02 6.66
N THR A 29 -6.74 12.54 7.73
CA THR A 29 -7.00 13.05 9.09
C THR A 29 -6.67 14.53 9.24
N GLU A 30 -5.64 15.02 8.55
CA GLU A 30 -5.24 16.44 8.54
C GLU A 30 -6.28 17.36 7.90
N VAL A 31 -7.20 16.82 7.12
CA VAL A 31 -8.26 17.57 6.42
C VAL A 31 -9.65 17.25 6.97
N GLY A 32 -9.73 16.58 8.13
CA GLY A 32 -10.99 16.24 8.81
C GLY A 32 -11.64 14.93 8.34
N GLY A 33 -10.95 14.14 7.53
CA GLY A 33 -11.37 12.80 7.11
C GLY A 33 -10.79 11.68 7.96
N GLU A 34 -10.90 10.45 7.44
CA GLU A 34 -10.34 9.23 8.06
C GLU A 34 -9.08 8.75 7.33
N ARG A 35 -8.44 7.72 7.89
CA ARG A 35 -7.33 7.02 7.25
C ARG A 35 -7.80 5.68 6.69
N TYR A 36 -7.53 5.46 5.41
CA TYR A 36 -7.94 4.27 4.67
C TYR A 36 -6.73 3.41 4.33
N PHE A 37 -6.93 2.09 4.39
CA PHE A 37 -5.91 1.07 4.13
C PHE A 37 -6.43 0.13 3.06
N PHE A 38 -5.77 0.10 1.91
CA PHE A 38 -6.22 -0.66 0.74
C PHE A 38 -5.14 -1.58 0.19
N CYS A 39 -5.56 -2.75 -0.28
CA CYS A 39 -4.77 -3.66 -1.09
C CYS A 39 -5.62 -4.13 -2.28
N ASN A 40 -5.00 -4.43 -3.42
CA ASN A 40 -5.72 -5.03 -4.55
C ASN A 40 -5.87 -6.55 -4.43
N GLU A 41 -5.15 -7.14 -3.48
CA GLU A 41 -5.05 -8.59 -3.31
C GLU A 41 -5.67 -8.99 -1.97
N GLN A 42 -6.23 -10.19 -1.94
CA GLN A 42 -6.61 -10.87 -0.70
C GLN A 42 -5.43 -11.74 -0.22
N ASN A 43 -5.41 -12.06 1.07
CA ASN A 43 -4.43 -13.00 1.62
C ASN A 43 -4.77 -14.46 1.23
N GLU A 44 -3.96 -15.43 1.67
CA GLU A 44 -4.13 -16.86 1.34
C GLU A 44 -5.49 -17.43 1.77
N LYS A 45 -6.14 -16.79 2.75
CA LYS A 45 -7.44 -17.19 3.30
C LYS A 45 -8.63 -16.54 2.60
N GLY A 46 -8.39 -15.68 1.61
CA GLY A 46 -9.44 -14.86 0.98
C GLY A 46 -9.92 -13.70 1.88
N GLU A 47 -9.09 -13.27 2.82
CA GLU A 47 -9.37 -12.19 3.77
C GLU A 47 -8.50 -10.95 3.46
N PRO A 48 -8.80 -9.78 4.05
CA PRO A 48 -7.94 -8.60 3.95
C PRO A 48 -6.48 -8.89 4.36
N VAL A 49 -5.53 -8.35 3.60
CA VAL A 49 -4.11 -8.45 3.93
C VAL A 49 -3.82 -7.70 5.23
N THR A 50 -3.09 -8.32 6.15
CA THR A 50 -2.65 -7.68 7.40
C THR A 50 -1.15 -7.40 7.37
N TRP A 51 -0.75 -6.17 7.66
CA TRP A 51 0.65 -5.79 7.79
C TRP A 51 0.83 -4.85 8.98
N GLN A 52 1.83 -5.12 9.82
CA GLN A 52 2.02 -4.47 11.12
C GLN A 52 0.76 -4.49 12.00
N GLY A 53 0.00 -5.60 11.96
CA GLY A 53 -1.25 -5.75 12.69
C GLY A 53 -2.41 -4.90 12.15
N ARG A 54 -2.24 -4.25 10.99
CA ARG A 54 -3.26 -3.44 10.35
C ARG A 54 -3.82 -4.11 9.10
N GLN A 55 -5.14 -4.17 9.01
CA GLN A 55 -5.84 -4.74 7.86
C GLN A 55 -5.93 -3.73 6.70
N TYR A 56 -5.62 -4.20 5.51
CA TYR A 56 -5.74 -3.51 4.23
C TYR A 56 -6.88 -4.14 3.45
N GLN A 57 -7.97 -3.39 3.31
CA GLN A 57 -9.19 -3.86 2.67
C GLN A 57 -8.96 -4.07 1.17
N GLU A 58 -9.52 -5.14 0.61
CA GLU A 58 -9.56 -5.34 -0.84
C GLU A 58 -10.33 -4.19 -1.49
N TYR A 59 -9.64 -3.37 -2.29
CA TYR A 59 -10.25 -2.24 -2.97
C TYR A 59 -9.51 -1.93 -4.27
N PRO A 60 -10.20 -1.73 -5.41
CA PRO A 60 -9.52 -1.45 -6.67
C PRO A 60 -8.85 -0.07 -6.67
N ILE A 61 -7.52 -0.08 -6.66
CA ILE A 61 -6.67 1.12 -6.60
C ILE A 61 -5.41 0.92 -7.43
N GLN A 62 -5.01 1.92 -8.20
CA GLN A 62 -3.81 1.88 -9.01
C GLN A 62 -3.10 3.22 -8.95
N GLY A 63 -1.76 3.20 -8.92
CA GLY A 63 -0.99 4.43 -9.06
C GLY A 63 0.18 4.29 -10.03
N SER A 64 0.50 5.40 -10.68
CA SER A 64 1.58 5.53 -11.66
C SER A 64 2.35 6.84 -11.46
N GLY A 65 3.48 7.02 -12.14
CA GLY A 65 4.25 8.27 -12.06
C GLY A 65 5.07 8.44 -10.77
N PHE A 66 5.32 7.34 -10.05
CA PHE A 66 6.26 7.29 -8.92
C PHE A 66 7.69 7.14 -9.45
N GLU A 67 8.23 8.24 -9.98
CA GLU A 67 9.60 8.28 -10.48
C GLU A 67 10.53 8.83 -9.40
N MET A 68 11.73 8.25 -9.27
CA MET A 68 12.76 8.76 -8.38
C MET A 68 13.88 9.34 -9.22
N ASN A 69 13.81 10.65 -9.46
CA ASN A 69 14.71 11.38 -10.34
C ASN A 69 15.64 12.31 -9.52
N GLY A 70 16.94 12.03 -9.53
CA GLY A 70 17.93 12.77 -8.73
C GLY A 70 18.42 14.10 -9.31
N LYS A 71 17.96 14.49 -10.51
CA LYS A 71 18.44 15.69 -11.24
C LYS A 71 17.35 16.39 -12.07
N GLY A 72 16.09 16.43 -11.62
CA GLY A 72 14.97 16.96 -12.43
C GLY A 72 13.77 17.51 -11.66
N SER A 73 12.67 17.74 -12.39
CA SER A 73 11.36 18.14 -11.84
C SER A 73 10.82 17.08 -10.87
N SER A 74 10.19 17.49 -9.79
CA SER A 74 9.49 16.59 -8.87
C SER A 74 8.55 15.66 -9.65
N ALA A 75 8.55 14.37 -9.28
CA ALA A 75 7.61 13.40 -9.82
C ALA A 75 6.16 13.86 -9.59
N ARG A 76 5.30 13.55 -10.56
CA ARG A 76 3.86 13.84 -10.51
C ARG A 76 3.10 12.51 -10.53
N PRO A 77 3.01 11.82 -9.37
CA PRO A 77 2.26 10.58 -9.31
C PRO A 77 0.77 10.83 -9.54
N THR A 78 0.11 9.85 -10.13
CA THR A 78 -1.34 9.82 -10.33
C THR A 78 -1.88 8.59 -9.63
N LEU A 79 -2.94 8.78 -8.82
CA LEU A 79 -3.69 7.71 -8.19
C LEU A 79 -5.07 7.59 -8.86
N LYS A 80 -5.46 6.38 -9.22
CA LYS A 80 -6.78 6.01 -9.73
C LYS A 80 -7.41 5.08 -8.71
N VAL A 81 -8.59 5.46 -8.23
CA VAL A 81 -9.33 4.73 -7.20
C VAL A 81 -10.72 4.46 -7.75
N SER A 82 -11.24 3.26 -7.56
CA SER A 82 -12.63 2.98 -7.93
C SER A 82 -13.59 3.87 -7.14
N ASN A 83 -14.65 4.36 -7.77
CA ASN A 83 -15.68 5.16 -7.10
C ASN A 83 -16.91 4.27 -6.79
N LEU A 84 -16.69 3.16 -6.09
CA LEU A 84 -17.75 2.26 -5.71
C LEU A 84 -18.75 3.00 -4.80
N HIS A 85 -20.03 2.93 -5.16
CA HIS A 85 -21.13 3.56 -4.40
C HIS A 85 -20.97 5.08 -4.17
N GLY A 86 -20.17 5.78 -4.98
CA GLY A 86 -19.97 7.22 -4.86
C GLY A 86 -19.05 7.67 -3.72
N MET A 87 -18.34 6.74 -3.07
CA MET A 87 -17.47 7.01 -1.92
C MET A 87 -16.47 8.14 -2.18
N VAL A 88 -15.74 8.09 -3.31
CA VAL A 88 -14.69 9.06 -3.62
C VAL A 88 -15.29 10.43 -3.95
N THR A 89 -16.45 10.46 -4.62
CA THR A 89 -17.16 11.70 -4.91
C THR A 89 -17.60 12.41 -3.64
N GLY A 90 -18.25 11.69 -2.71
CA GLY A 90 -18.68 12.28 -1.43
C GLY A 90 -17.51 12.84 -0.63
N MET A 91 -16.41 12.10 -0.51
CA MET A 91 -15.23 12.59 0.20
C MET A 91 -14.63 13.83 -0.47
N ALA A 92 -14.61 13.90 -1.80
CA ALA A 92 -14.10 15.07 -2.52
C ALA A 92 -15.00 16.31 -2.33
N GLU A 93 -16.32 16.14 -2.24
CA GLU A 93 -17.26 17.22 -1.96
C GLU A 93 -17.11 17.76 -0.54
N ASP A 94 -16.98 16.86 0.45
CA ASP A 94 -16.93 17.22 1.87
C ASP A 94 -15.55 17.75 2.31
N LEU A 95 -14.46 17.27 1.69
CA LEU A 95 -13.08 17.51 2.15
C LEU A 95 -12.24 18.31 1.14
N GLN A 96 -12.84 19.34 0.54
CA GLN A 96 -12.16 20.27 -0.38
C GLN A 96 -11.32 19.56 -1.46
N SER A 97 -11.94 18.62 -2.17
CA SER A 97 -11.28 17.81 -3.20
C SER A 97 -10.06 17.03 -2.69
N LEU A 98 -10.06 16.64 -1.41
CA LEU A 98 -9.02 15.87 -0.74
C LEU A 98 -7.65 16.59 -0.66
N VAL A 99 -7.62 17.90 -0.90
CA VAL A 99 -6.37 18.68 -0.90
C VAL A 99 -5.80 18.72 0.51
N GLY A 100 -4.55 18.25 0.66
CA GLY A 100 -3.87 18.13 1.95
C GLY A 100 -3.81 16.69 2.47
N GLY A 101 -4.52 15.75 1.82
CA GLY A 101 -4.39 14.32 2.09
C GLY A 101 -3.01 13.77 1.70
N THR A 102 -2.54 12.78 2.45
CA THR A 102 -1.27 12.07 2.19
C THR A 102 -1.54 10.67 1.65
N VAL A 103 -0.78 10.25 0.64
CA VAL A 103 -0.85 8.88 0.10
C VAL A 103 0.50 8.20 0.28
N VAL A 104 0.48 7.03 0.91
CA VAL A 104 1.65 6.15 1.02
C VAL A 104 1.41 4.92 0.18
N ARG A 105 2.38 4.59 -0.67
CA ARG A 105 2.44 3.33 -1.41
C ARG A 105 3.59 2.50 -0.86
N ARG A 106 3.29 1.42 -0.17
CA ARG A 106 4.27 0.46 0.32
C ARG A 106 4.29 -0.76 -0.60
N LYS A 107 5.49 -1.26 -0.89
CA LYS A 107 5.69 -2.51 -1.60
C LYS A 107 6.39 -3.45 -0.63
N VAL A 108 5.75 -4.55 -0.31
CA VAL A 108 6.25 -5.54 0.65
C VAL A 108 6.17 -6.92 0.02
N TYR A 109 7.22 -7.71 0.15
CA TYR A 109 7.17 -9.10 -0.28
C TYR A 109 6.27 -9.91 0.66
N ALA A 110 5.42 -10.77 0.10
CA ALA A 110 4.39 -11.49 0.86
C ALA A 110 4.97 -12.26 2.05
N ARG A 111 6.18 -12.83 1.91
CA ARG A 111 6.90 -13.53 3.00
C ARG A 111 7.12 -12.69 4.26
N PHE A 112 7.09 -11.36 4.18
CA PHE A 112 7.29 -10.47 5.32
C PHE A 112 5.97 -10.04 5.97
N LEU A 113 4.82 -10.40 5.40
CA LEU A 113 3.51 -10.09 5.98
C LEU A 113 3.27 -10.84 7.29
N ASP A 114 2.34 -10.35 8.10
CA ASP A 114 1.99 -10.95 9.38
C ASP A 114 1.53 -12.41 9.22
N ALA A 115 1.80 -13.25 10.22
CA ALA A 115 1.43 -14.68 10.20
C ALA A 115 -0.06 -14.94 9.96
N VAL A 116 -0.94 -14.01 10.33
CA VAL A 116 -2.39 -14.15 10.15
C VAL A 116 -2.80 -14.28 8.68
N ASN A 117 -1.98 -13.81 7.74
CA ASN A 117 -2.28 -13.88 6.30
C ASN A 117 -2.23 -15.30 5.71
N PHE A 118 -1.59 -16.25 6.41
CA PHE A 118 -1.26 -17.57 5.89
C PHE A 118 -1.96 -18.66 6.68
N VAL A 119 -2.40 -19.73 6.01
CA VAL A 119 -3.11 -20.84 6.66
C VAL A 119 -2.22 -21.52 7.70
N ASN A 120 -0.93 -21.64 7.40
CA ASN A 120 0.08 -22.28 8.27
C ASN A 120 0.87 -21.28 9.14
N GLY A 121 0.45 -20.01 9.19
CA GLY A 121 1.23 -18.95 9.82
C GLY A 121 2.44 -18.52 8.98
N ASN A 122 3.28 -17.65 9.54
CA ASN A 122 4.49 -17.16 8.89
C ASN A 122 5.61 -16.92 9.92
N SER A 123 6.70 -17.67 9.82
CA SER A 123 7.89 -17.48 10.65
C SER A 123 8.85 -16.42 10.12
N GLU A 124 8.66 -15.98 8.88
CA GLU A 124 9.50 -14.99 8.20
C GLU A 124 8.87 -13.57 8.22
N ALA A 125 7.79 -13.39 8.99
CA ALA A 125 7.12 -12.10 9.14
C ALA A 125 8.12 -11.04 9.65
N ASP A 126 8.15 -9.91 8.96
CA ASP A 126 9.05 -8.80 9.28
C ASP A 126 8.29 -7.47 9.13
N PRO A 127 7.94 -6.83 10.26
CA PRO A 127 7.24 -5.55 10.24
C PRO A 127 8.14 -4.40 9.78
N GLU A 128 9.47 -4.53 9.72
CA GLU A 128 10.35 -3.40 9.38
C GLU A 128 10.37 -3.07 7.88
N GLN A 129 9.84 -3.94 7.01
CA GLN A 129 9.91 -3.81 5.53
C GLN A 129 9.03 -2.73 4.88
#